data_AF-A0A832J7J0-F1
#
_entry.id   AF-A0A832J7J0-F1
#
_cell.length_a   1.000
_cell.length_b   1.000
_cell.length_c   1.000
_cell.angle_alpha   90.00
_cell.angle_beta   90.00
_cell.angle_gamma   90.00
#
_symmetry.space_group_name_H-M   'P 1'
#
loop_
_entity.id
_entity.type
_entity.pdbx_description
1 polymer ?
#
loop_
_entity_poly.entity_id
_entity_poly.type
_entity_poly.pdbx_seq_one_letter_code
_entity_poly.pdbx_strand_id
1 'polypeptide(L)' 'MQANTLLIRQLGQQPYEPIWRQMQQFTDQRDEATADEIWLVEHPPVFTLG' A
#
# COMPACT_ATOMS: atom_id res chain seq x y z
N MET A 1 0.75 -25.92 -3.79
CA MET A 1 0.48 -24.68 -4.55
C MET A 1 0.12 -23.63 -3.52
N GLN A 2 0.97 -22.63 -3.30
CA GLN A 2 0.59 -21.51 -2.44
C GLN A 2 -0.60 -20.81 -3.10
N ALA A 3 -1.67 -20.60 -2.35
CA ALA A 3 -2.83 -19.88 -2.84
C ALA A 3 -2.38 -18.44 -3.10
N ASN A 4 -2.28 -18.07 -4.38
CA ASN A 4 -1.85 -16.75 -4.84
C ASN A 4 -2.97 -15.73 -4.54
N THR A 5 -3.13 -15.42 -3.26
CA THR A 5 -4.22 -14.60 -2.73
C THR A 5 -3.78 -13.15 -2.80
N LEU A 6 -4.45 -12.36 -3.63
CA LEU A 6 -4.23 -10.93 -3.73
C LEU A 6 -5.12 -10.21 -2.71
N LEU A 7 -4.53 -9.41 -1.82
CA LEU A 7 -5.27 -8.63 -0.84
C LEU A 7 -5.62 -7.24 -1.42
N ILE A 8 -6.89 -6.86 -1.35
CA ILE A 8 -7.34 -5.53 -1.77
C ILE A 8 -7.64 -4.69 -0.53
N ARG A 9 -6.89 -3.60 -0.35
CA ARG A 9 -7.11 -2.62 0.72
C ARG A 9 -7.87 -1.42 0.18
N GLN A 10 -9.04 -1.14 0.75
CA GLN A 10 -9.82 0.06 0.46
C GLN A 10 -9.64 1.06 1.59
N LEU A 11 -8.83 2.10 1.37
CA LEU A 11 -8.36 3.01 2.42
C LEU A 11 -9.16 4.33 2.46
N GLY A 12 -9.93 4.61 1.41
CA GLY A 12 -10.69 5.85 1.27
C GLY A 12 -9.78 7.08 1.13
N GLN A 13 -10.23 8.23 1.62
CA GLN A 13 -9.45 9.46 1.59
C GLN A 13 -8.44 9.49 2.74
N GLN A 14 -7.15 9.61 2.44
CA GLN A 14 -6.05 9.58 3.42
C GLN A 14 -4.94 10.58 3.07
N PRO A 15 -4.25 11.20 4.04
CA PRO A 15 -3.07 12.02 3.76
C PRO A 15 -1.98 11.22 3.04
N TYR A 16 -1.24 11.87 2.12
CA TYR A 16 -0.24 11.20 1.28
C TYR A 16 0.91 10.57 2.08
N GLU A 17 1.57 11.35 2.93
CA GLU A 17 2.81 10.93 3.60
C GLU A 17 2.66 9.68 4.49
N PRO A 18 1.63 9.55 5.35
CA PRO A 18 1.45 8.33 6.16
C PRO A 18 1.22 7.08 5.33
N ILE A 19 0.49 7.18 4.21
CA ILE A 19 0.21 6.05 3.32
C ILE A 19 1.47 5.65 2.57
N TRP A 20 2.21 6.63 2.06
CA TRP A 20 3.49 6.38 1.41
C TRP A 20 4.50 5.70 2.35
N ARG A 21 4.64 6.18 3.60
CA ARG A 21 5.50 5.53 4.60
C ARG A 21 5.06 4.09 4.92
N GLN A 22 3.75 3.84 4.98
CA GLN A 22 3.23 2.49 5.17
C GLN A 22 3.55 1.57 3.98
N MET A 23 3.45 2.06 2.75
CA MET A 23 3.82 1.30 1.55
C MET A 23 5.32 0.96 1.54
N GLN A 24 6.17 1.90 1.94
CA GLN A 24 7.62 1.66 2.11
C GLN A 24 7.86 0.60 3.17
N GLN A 25 7.29 0.76 4.36
CA GLN A 25 7.45 -0.19 5.46
C GLN A 25 6.96 -1.60 5.08
N PHE A 26 5.81 -1.71 4.40
CA PHE A 26 5.32 -2.98 3.89
C PHE A 26 6.32 -3.64 2.95
N THR A 27 6.91 -2.84 2.04
CA THR A 27 7.92 -3.34 1.10
C THR A 27 9.22 -3.73 1.78
N ASP A 28 9.63 -3.03 2.83
CA ASP A 28 10.83 -3.36 3.60
C ASP A 28 10.66 -4.63 4.45
N GLN A 29 9.42 -4.96 4.83
CA GLN A 29 9.10 -6.07 5.73
C GLN A 29 8.60 -7.33 5.01
N ARG A 30 8.32 -7.26 3.69
CA ARG A 30 7.81 -8.41 2.93
C ARG A 30 8.85 -9.54 2.83
N ASP A 31 8.36 -10.76 2.88
CA ASP A 31 9.12 -11.99 2.64
C ASP A 31 8.40 -12.90 1.62
N GLU A 32 8.91 -14.12 1.40
CA GLU A 32 8.33 -15.09 0.47
C GLU A 32 6.93 -15.57 0.86
N ALA A 33 6.51 -15.37 2.12
CA ALA A 33 5.19 -15.73 2.61
C ALA A 33 4.20 -14.56 2.59
N THR A 34 4.68 -13.34 2.31
CA THR A 34 3.87 -12.13 2.31
C THR A 34 3.04 -12.05 1.02
N ALA A 35 1.71 -11.99 1.17
CA ALA A 35 0.80 -11.84 0.04
C ALA A 35 0.95 -10.46 -0.62
N ASP A 36 0.78 -10.41 -1.94
CA ASP A 36 0.72 -9.13 -2.66
C ASP A 36 -0.53 -8.35 -2.27
N GLU A 37 -0.41 -7.02 -2.26
CA GLU A 37 -1.49 -6.11 -1.88
C GLU A 37 -1.71 -5.01 -2.91
N ILE A 38 -2.97 -4.69 -3.19
CA ILE A 38 -3.37 -3.48 -3.94
C ILE A 38 -4.05 -2.50 -2.99
N TRP A 39 -3.55 -1.28 -2.96
CA TRP A 39 -4.01 -0.22 -2.06
C TRP A 39 -4.80 0.81 -2.86
N LEU A 40 -6.11 0.87 -2.63
CA LEU A 40 -7.03 1.83 -3.23
C LEU A 40 -7.24 2.99 -2.26
N VAL A 41 -6.74 4.18 -2.63
CA VAL A 41 -6.71 5.37 -1.76
C VAL A 41 -6.93 6.64 -2.60
N GLU A 42 -7.57 7.63 -1.98
CA GLU A 42 -7.65 9.00 -2.49
C GLU A 42 -6.85 9.92 -1.56
N HIS A 43 -6.12 10.88 -2.10
CA HIS A 43 -5.38 11.84 -1.29
C HIS A 43 -6.07 13.21 -1.29
N PRO A 44 -6.10 13.94 -0.15
CA PRO A 44 -6.37 15.38 -0.16
C PRO A 44 -5.42 16.10 -1.15
N PRO A 45 -5.80 17.29 -1.65
CA PRO A 45 -4.98 18.04 -2.61
C PRO A 45 -3.54 18.20 -2.13
N VAL A 46 -2.61 17.65 -2.89
CA VAL A 46 -1.18 17.64 -2.57
C VAL A 46 -0.36 17.66 -3.86
N PHE A 47 0.73 18.42 -3.88
CA PHE A 47 1.74 18.34 -4.94
C PHE A 47 2.81 17.32 -4.52
N THR A 48 3.19 16.44 -5.43
CA THR A 48 4.30 15.50 -5.27
C THR A 48 5.39 15.81 -6.28
N LEU A 49 6.66 15.72 -5.88
CA LEU A 49 7.81 15.83 -6.78
C LEU A 49 8.49 14.46 -6.81
N GLY A 50 8.57 13.87 -8.01
CA GLY A 50 9.19 12.56 -8.24
C GLY A 50 10.71 12.60 -8.26
#